data_AF-A0A5C4UZW7-F1
#
_entry.id   AF-A0A5C4UZW7-F1
#
_cell.length_a   1.000
_cell.length_b   1.000
_cell.length_c   1.000
_cell.angle_alpha   90.00
_cell.angle_beta   90.00
_cell.angle_gamma   90.00
#
_symmetry.space_group_name_H-M   'P 1'
#
loop_
_entity.id
_entity.type
_entity.pdbx_description
1 polymer ?
#
loop_
_entity_poly.entity_id
_entity_poly.type
_entity_poly.pdbx_seq_one_letter_code
_entity_poly.pdbx_strand_id
1 'polypeptide(L)' 'MCEWTRFTPRSVRLRVHATSCCGAYELASEGGQYFVLRPDGAGGQEETGRGLYAYAARVWADLAANHQRSWKAEL' A
#
# COMPACT_ATOMS: atom_id res chain seq x y z
N MET A 1 9.83 -4.18 9.88
CA MET A 1 9.66 -2.80 9.38
C MET A 1 9.64 -2.92 7.87
N CYS A 2 8.60 -2.44 7.19
CA CYS A 2 8.52 -2.53 5.74
C CYS A 2 9.37 -1.40 5.14
N GLU A 3 10.31 -1.74 4.24
CA GLU A 3 11.09 -0.74 3.50
C GLU A 3 10.22 -0.14 2.40
N TRP A 4 10.13 1.19 2.38
CA TRP A 4 9.40 1.93 1.35
C TRP A 4 10.35 2.35 0.24
N THR A 5 9.95 2.11 -0.99
CA THR A 5 10.74 2.44 -2.18
C THR A 5 9.87 3.20 -3.16
N ARG A 6 10.48 4.04 -4.01
CA ARG A 6 9.73 4.80 -5.02
C ARG A 6 8.98 3.84 -5.95
N PHE A 7 7.67 4.02 -6.09
CA PHE A 7 6.88 3.25 -7.03
C PHE A 7 7.25 3.65 -8.46
N THR A 8 7.66 2.66 -9.26
CA THR A 8 7.86 2.79 -10.70
C THR A 8 6.97 1.75 -11.38
N PRO A 9 5.97 2.17 -12.17
CA PRO A 9 5.07 1.24 -12.85
C PRO A 9 5.86 0.24 -13.71
N ARG A 10 5.61 -1.05 -13.50
CA ARG A 10 6.21 -2.14 -14.28
C ARG A 10 5.29 -2.67 -15.36
N SER A 11 4.02 -2.25 -15.35
CA SER A 11 3.02 -2.64 -16.35
C SER A 11 2.10 -1.47 -16.66
N VAL A 12 1.48 -1.51 -17.84
CA VAL A 12 0.44 -0.54 -18.26
C VAL A 12 -0.83 -0.61 -17.43
N ARG A 13 -1.04 -1.67 -16.63
CA ARG A 13 -2.28 -1.86 -15.88
C ARG A 13 -2.05 -2.11 -14.39
N LEU A 14 -2.08 -1.03 -13.62
CA LEU A 14 -2.22 -1.05 -12.18
C LEU A 14 -3.66 -1.40 -11.79
N ARG A 15 -3.85 -2.27 -10.79
CA ARG A 15 -5.17 -2.60 -10.24
C ARG A 15 -5.15 -2.41 -8.73
N VAL A 16 -6.07 -1.61 -8.20
CA VAL A 16 -6.30 -1.46 -6.76
C VAL A 16 -7.36 -2.48 -6.32
N HIS A 17 -7.07 -3.23 -5.26
CA HIS A 17 -7.94 -4.28 -4.71
C HIS A 17 -8.58 -3.87 -3.39
N ALA A 18 -7.90 -3.03 -2.61
CA ALA A 18 -8.40 -2.52 -1.34
C ALA A 18 -7.78 -1.15 -1.02
N THR A 19 -8.54 -0.30 -0.35
CA THR A 19 -8.14 1.05 0.05
C THR A 19 -8.40 1.19 1.55
N SER A 20 -7.43 1.76 2.29
CA SER A 20 -7.59 2.03 3.71
C SER A 20 -8.64 3.13 3.96
N CYS A 21 -8.99 3.39 5.23
CA CYS A 21 -10.11 4.26 5.63
C CYS A 21 -10.14 5.66 4.99
N CYS A 22 -8.99 6.20 4.58
CA CYS A 22 -8.87 7.52 3.97
C CYS A 22 -7.99 7.53 2.71
N GLY A 23 -7.65 6.36 2.15
CA GLY A 23 -6.75 6.26 1.00
C GLY A 23 -5.25 6.41 1.32
N ALA A 24 -4.86 6.41 2.59
CA ALA A 24 -3.45 6.45 2.98
C ALA A 24 -2.64 5.22 2.50
N TYR A 25 -3.31 4.08 2.31
CA TYR A 25 -2.70 2.84 1.85
C TYR A 25 -3.63 2.10 0.88
N GLU A 26 -3.06 1.63 -0.24
CA GLU A 26 -3.79 0.85 -1.24
C GLU A 26 -3.11 -0.50 -1.47
N LEU A 27 -3.85 -1.60 -1.42
CA LEU A 27 -3.36 -2.89 -1.91
C LEU A 27 -3.53 -2.91 -3.42
N ALA A 28 -2.41 -2.95 -4.13
CA ALA A 28 -2.39 -2.92 -5.58
C ALA A 28 -1.71 -4.15 -6.18
N SER A 29 -1.89 -4.35 -7.48
CA SER A 29 -1.17 -5.36 -8.25
C SER A 29 -0.86 -4.89 -9.66
N GLU A 30 0.27 -5.35 -10.19
CA GLU A 30 0.64 -5.23 -11.59
C GLU A 30 1.56 -6.41 -11.97
N GLY A 31 1.52 -6.86 -13.23
CA GLY A 31 2.44 -7.90 -13.71
C GLY A 31 2.43 -9.21 -12.90
N GLY A 32 1.30 -9.57 -12.27
CA GLY A 32 1.18 -10.77 -11.42
C GLY A 32 1.75 -10.62 -10.00
N GLN A 33 2.27 -9.45 -9.63
CA GLN A 33 2.73 -9.16 -8.28
C GLN A 33 1.77 -8.21 -7.57
N TYR A 34 1.70 -8.35 -6.24
CA TYR A 34 0.91 -7.51 -5.35
C TYR A 34 1.84 -6.71 -4.44
N PHE A 35 1.43 -5.51 -4.06
CA PHE A 35 2.21 -4.57 -3.23
C PHE A 35 1.28 -3.55 -2.59
N VAL A 36 1.79 -2.79 -1.63
CA VAL A 36 1.06 -1.69 -0.98
C VAL A 36 1.60 -0.37 -1.46
N LEU A 37 0.71 0.52 -1.91
CA LEU A 37 1.03 1.90 -2.29
C LEU A 37 0.68 2.87 -1.17
N ARG A 38 1.45 3.95 -1.08
CA ARG A 38 1.11 5.16 -0.32
C ARG A 38 1.57 6.42 -1.07
N PRO A 39 0.94 7.59 -0.83
CA PRO A 39 1.48 8.86 -1.27
C PRO A 39 2.84 9.16 -0.63
N ASP A 40 3.78 9.73 -1.40
CA ASP A 40 5.10 10.15 -0.90
C ASP A 40 5.13 11.58 -0.33
N GLY A 41 4.01 12.30 -0.42
CA GLY A 41 3.89 13.72 -0.01
C GLY A 41 4.42 14.74 -1.02
N ALA A 42 5.10 14.31 -2.08
CA ALA A 42 5.64 15.13 -3.17
C ALA A 42 4.85 14.98 -4.49
N GLY A 43 3.70 14.31 -4.44
CA GLY A 43 2.84 14.03 -5.60
C GLY A 43 3.19 12.73 -6.34
N GLY A 44 4.13 11.95 -5.81
CA GLY A 44 4.43 10.58 -6.25
C GLY A 44 3.83 9.53 -5.32
N GLN A 45 4.25 8.29 -5.54
CA GLN A 45 3.89 7.14 -4.72
C GLN A 45 5.13 6.34 -4.32
N GLU A 46 5.06 5.74 -3.15
CA GLU A 46 5.99 4.71 -2.70
C GLU A 46 5.27 3.37 -2.61
N GLU A 47 6.03 2.29 -2.76
CA GLU A 47 5.56 0.93 -2.59
C GLU A 47 6.33 0.17 -1.52
N THR A 48 5.66 -0.83 -0.95
CA THR A 48 6.29 -1.85 -0.12
C THR A 48 5.56 -3.20 -0.22
N GLY A 49 6.11 -4.23 0.40
CA GLY A 49 5.44 -5.53 0.52
C GLY A 49 5.25 -6.27 -0.81
N ARG A 50 6.08 -5.98 -1.81
CA ARG A 50 5.94 -6.56 -3.15
C ARG A 50 6.15 -8.07 -3.15
N GLY A 51 5.22 -8.81 -3.72
CA GLY A 51 5.30 -10.27 -3.82
C GLY A 51 3.97 -10.94 -4.15
N LEU A 52 3.74 -12.11 -3.57
CA LEU A 52 2.49 -12.84 -3.70
C LEU A 52 1.36 -12.15 -2.91
N TYR A 53 0.12 -12.37 -3.33
CA TYR A 53 -1.07 -11.78 -2.71
C TYR A 53 -1.10 -11.93 -1.19
N ALA A 54 -0.87 -13.15 -0.67
CA ALA A 54 -0.96 -13.41 0.77
C ALA A 54 0.01 -12.54 1.60
N TYR A 55 1.22 -12.30 1.07
CA TYR A 55 2.21 -11.46 1.72
C TYR A 55 1.81 -9.98 1.67
N ALA A 56 1.49 -9.47 0.48
CA ALA A 56 1.11 -8.06 0.30
C ALA A 56 -0.19 -7.71 1.06
N ALA A 57 -1.16 -8.62 1.07
CA ALA A 57 -2.41 -8.46 1.80
C ALA A 57 -2.18 -8.42 3.32
N ARG A 58 -1.25 -9.23 3.84
CA ARG A 58 -0.86 -9.17 5.25
C ARG A 58 -0.24 -7.82 5.60
N VAL A 59 0.72 -7.36 4.79
CA VAL A 59 1.37 -6.06 4.96
C VAL A 59 0.34 -4.92 4.91
N TRP A 60 -0.59 -4.96 3.96
CA TRP A 60 -1.66 -3.97 3.85
C TRP A 60 -2.55 -3.96 5.09
N ALA A 61 -2.99 -5.13 5.57
CA ALA A 61 -3.86 -5.24 6.74
C ALA A 61 -3.19 -4.69 8.00
N ASP A 62 -1.91 -5.00 8.22
CA ASP A 62 -1.15 -4.49 9.36
C ASP A 62 -1.00 -2.95 9.28
N LEU A 63 -0.69 -2.39 8.10
CA LEU A 63 -0.59 -0.94 7.88
C LEU A 63 -1.93 -0.22 8.07
N ALA A 64 -3.00 -0.73 7.47
CA ALA A 64 -4.33 -0.14 7.55
C ALA A 64 -4.89 -0.18 8.99
N ALA A 65 -4.70 -1.29 9.70
CA ALA A 65 -5.12 -1.42 11.10
C ALA A 65 -4.34 -0.48 12.01
N ASN A 66 -3.01 -0.36 11.81
CA ASN A 66 -2.19 0.56 12.60
C ASN A 66 -2.62 2.02 12.36
N HIS A 67 -2.81 2.41 11.10
CA HIS A 67 -3.26 3.76 10.75
C HIS A 67 -4.63 4.11 11.35
N GLN A 68 -5.59 3.19 11.26
CA GLN A 68 -6.91 3.38 11.85
C GLN A 68 -6.84 3.59 13.37
N ARG A 69 -5.94 2.89 14.07
CA ARG A 69 -5.74 3.06 15.52
C ARG A 69 -5.11 4.41 15.85
N SER A 70 -4.08 4.82 15.10
CA SER A 70 -3.45 6.13 15.29
C SER A 70 -4.45 7.27 15.05
N TRP A 71 -5.23 7.21 13.98
CA TRP A 71 -6.25 8.22 13.69
C TRP A 71 -7.31 8.35 14.79
N LYS A 72 -7.70 7.23 15.41
CA LYS A 72 -8.66 7.24 16.53
C LYS A 72 -8.08 7.75 17.84
N ALA A 73 -6.76 7.76 18.00
CA ALA A 73 -6.10 8.26 19.21
C ALA A 73 -5.90 9.79 19.19
N GLU A 74 -6.05 10.42 18.03
CA GLU A 74 -5.95 11.87 17.83
C GLU A 74 -7.31 12.58 17.94
N LEU A 75 -8.39 11.84 18.19
CA LEU A 75 -9.77 12.30 18.40
C LEU A 75 -10.19 12.13 19.86
#